data_AF-A0A3M7FCA3-F1
#
_entry.id   AF-A0A3M7FCA3-F1
#
_cell.length_a   1.000
_cell.length_b   1.000
_cell.length_c   1.000
_cell.angle_alpha   90.00
_cell.angle_beta   90.00
_cell.angle_gamma   90.00
#
_symmetry.space_group_name_H-M   'P 1'
#
loop_
_entity.id
_entity.type
_entity.pdbx_description
1 polymer ?
#
loop_
_entity_poly.entity_id
_entity_poly.type
_entity_poly.pdbx_seq_one_letter_code
_entity_poly.pdbx_strand_id
1 'polypeptide(L)'
;MQVNPRQLHCLTNTFFRTTPLSRLTNCHRRFTTAEAPRMEGKPRPVVVSGPSGAGKSTLLKRLFDQYPDQFGFSVSHTTRAPRPGEEDGVAYNFVTKEAFQKLVEENGFIEHAQFGSNCYGTSVQAVKNVAEKGRTCILDIEMEGVKQVKKTDLNARFVFLQPPSVEILEKRLRGRATDKEEDILLRLKQAEVEIEFAKTGVHDKIVVNDDLEKAWSEFRAFCVPDQA
;
A
#
# COMPACT_ATOMS: atom_id res chain seq x y z
N MET A 1 18.27 -7.19 -73.87
CA MET A 1 17.37 -6.07 -73.52
C MET A 1 17.79 -5.60 -72.13
N GLN A 2 18.78 -4.73 -71.88
CA GLN A 2 18.92 -3.31 -72.29
C GLN A 2 17.57 -2.64 -72.49
N VAL A 3 17.12 -1.78 -71.55
CA VAL A 3 17.35 -0.32 -71.58
C VAL A 3 17.19 0.25 -70.15
N ASN A 4 18.02 1.26 -69.84
CA ASN A 4 18.05 2.11 -68.63
C ASN A 4 17.30 3.44 -68.97
N PRO A 5 17.67 4.63 -68.46
CA PRO A 5 17.33 5.35 -67.22
C PRO A 5 16.47 6.63 -67.42
N ARG A 6 16.08 7.26 -66.29
CA ARG A 6 15.93 8.72 -66.03
C ARG A 6 14.84 9.52 -66.77
N GLN A 7 14.16 10.37 -66.00
CA GLN A 7 13.91 11.83 -66.21
C GLN A 7 12.80 12.28 -65.21
N LEU A 8 12.81 13.44 -64.53
CA LEU A 8 13.73 14.59 -64.46
C LEU A 8 13.28 15.55 -63.31
N HIS A 9 14.18 16.47 -62.93
CA HIS A 9 13.99 17.75 -62.20
C HIS A 9 13.86 17.73 -60.66
N CYS A 10 14.44 18.66 -59.88
CA CYS A 10 15.27 19.84 -60.15
C CYS A 10 15.93 20.31 -58.83
N LEU A 11 17.15 20.87 -58.93
CA LEU A 11 17.65 22.05 -58.22
C LEU A 11 17.71 22.04 -56.67
N THR A 12 18.90 21.92 -56.07
CA THR A 12 19.80 23.00 -55.56
C THR A 12 19.62 23.33 -54.07
N ASN A 13 20.77 23.55 -53.42
CA ASN A 13 21.01 24.32 -52.20
C ASN A 13 20.69 23.66 -50.85
N THR A 14 21.72 23.13 -50.17
CA THR A 14 22.54 23.80 -49.12
C THR A 14 21.80 23.97 -47.79
N PHE A 15 22.12 23.14 -46.79
CA PHE A 15 22.87 23.51 -45.58
C PHE A 15 22.82 22.37 -44.55
N PHE A 16 23.95 22.15 -43.89
CA PHE A 16 24.11 21.33 -42.70
C PHE A 16 23.06 21.66 -41.62
N ARG A 17 22.49 20.63 -41.00
CA ARG A 17 22.41 20.52 -39.53
C ARG A 17 22.02 19.09 -39.13
N THR A 18 22.97 18.43 -38.48
CA THR A 18 22.75 17.28 -37.61
C THR A 18 21.74 17.67 -36.53
N THR A 19 20.58 17.01 -36.50
CA THR A 19 19.69 17.08 -35.34
C THR A 19 20.13 16.05 -34.31
N PRO A 20 20.29 16.44 -33.03
CA PRO A 20 20.76 15.53 -32.00
C PRO A 20 19.64 14.59 -31.57
N LEU A 21 19.99 13.32 -31.41
CA LEU A 21 19.25 12.36 -30.58
C LEU A 21 19.16 12.96 -29.18
N SER A 22 18.01 13.52 -28.80
CA SER A 22 17.79 13.92 -27.41
C SER A 22 16.32 13.81 -27.04
N ARG A 23 16.13 13.23 -25.84
CA ARG A 23 14.91 13.22 -25.02
C ARG A 23 13.84 12.19 -25.37
N LEU A 24 14.20 10.92 -25.18
CA LEU A 24 13.33 10.05 -24.37
C LEU A 24 13.43 10.54 -22.91
N THR A 25 12.70 11.59 -22.57
CA THR A 25 12.50 11.96 -21.17
C THR A 25 11.59 10.89 -20.56
N ASN A 26 12.15 10.14 -19.60
CA ASN A 26 11.41 9.25 -18.71
C ASN A 26 10.12 9.94 -18.25
N CYS A 27 8.98 9.42 -18.69
CA CYS A 27 7.67 9.74 -18.12
C CYS A 27 7.62 9.18 -16.70
N HIS A 28 8.19 9.91 -15.74
CA HIS A 28 7.86 9.73 -14.34
C HIS A 28 6.46 10.31 -14.16
N ARG A 29 5.42 9.47 -14.32
CA ARG A 29 4.07 9.83 -13.85
C ARG A 29 4.21 10.24 -12.38
N ARG A 30 4.03 11.53 -12.10
CA ARG A 30 3.86 12.00 -10.73
C ARG A 30 2.55 11.41 -10.25
N PHE A 31 2.62 10.45 -9.34
CA PHE A 31 1.46 9.95 -8.64
C PHE A 31 0.92 11.09 -7.77
N THR A 32 -0.24 11.64 -8.12
CA THR A 32 -0.97 12.59 -7.28
C THR A 32 -1.89 11.78 -6.38
N THR A 33 -1.55 11.70 -5.10
CA THR A 33 -2.44 11.15 -4.08
C THR A 33 -3.51 12.19 -3.75
N ALA A 34 -4.69 11.73 -3.33
CA ALA A 34 -5.75 12.61 -2.83
C ALA A 34 -5.28 13.48 -1.66
N GLU A 35 -5.93 14.63 -1.47
CA GLU A 35 -5.77 15.40 -0.23
C GLU A 35 -6.34 14.57 0.94
N ALA A 36 -5.49 14.29 1.94
CA ALA A 36 -5.92 13.54 3.12
C ALA A 36 -6.98 14.33 3.91
N PRO A 37 -7.92 13.64 4.60
CA PRO A 37 -8.85 14.33 5.47
C PRO A 37 -8.11 15.04 6.60
N ARG A 38 -8.46 16.32 6.85
CA ARG A 38 -7.95 17.03 8.02
C ARG A 38 -8.45 16.35 9.30
N MET A 39 -7.53 16.07 10.21
CA MET A 39 -7.80 15.37 11.47
C MET A 39 -7.89 16.33 12.68
N GLU A 40 -8.16 17.63 12.45
CA GLU A 40 -8.29 18.62 13.53
C GLU A 40 -9.38 18.21 14.54
N GLY A 41 -8.99 18.12 15.82
CA GLY A 41 -9.89 17.69 16.91
C GLY A 41 -10.30 16.21 16.86
N LYS A 42 -9.75 15.41 15.95
CA LYS A 42 -10.05 13.97 15.79
C LYS A 42 -8.84 13.10 16.19
N PRO A 43 -9.04 11.84 16.61
CA PRO A 43 -7.93 10.95 16.92
C PRO A 43 -7.03 10.70 15.70
N ARG A 44 -5.71 10.75 15.90
CA ARG A 44 -4.72 10.50 14.84
C ARG A 44 -4.81 9.05 14.35
N PRO A 45 -4.92 8.80 13.02
CA PRO A 45 -4.97 7.44 12.49
C PRO A 45 -3.70 6.65 12.84
N VAL A 46 -3.81 5.34 12.87
CA VAL A 46 -2.68 4.42 13.02
C VAL A 46 -2.54 3.60 11.75
N VAL A 47 -1.40 3.75 11.10
CA VAL A 47 -0.95 2.91 10.00
C VAL A 47 -0.22 1.72 10.59
N VAL A 48 -0.76 0.53 10.36
CA VAL A 48 -0.14 -0.75 10.66
C VAL A 48 0.39 -1.32 9.35
N SER A 49 1.66 -1.70 9.33
CA SER A 49 2.31 -2.30 8.16
C SER A 49 3.24 -3.41 8.61
N GLY A 50 3.71 -4.23 7.66
CA GLY A 50 4.56 -5.38 7.92
C GLY A 50 4.27 -6.52 6.98
N PRO A 51 5.18 -7.49 6.85
CA PRO A 51 5.04 -8.54 5.86
C PRO A 51 3.82 -9.41 6.11
N SER A 52 3.28 -9.98 5.03
CA SER A 52 2.23 -11.00 5.14
C SER A 52 2.72 -12.17 5.99
N GLY A 53 1.99 -12.54 7.05
CA GLY A 53 2.41 -13.55 8.02
C GLY A 53 3.09 -13.01 9.29
N ALA A 54 3.29 -11.70 9.40
CA ALA A 54 3.83 -11.06 10.62
C ALA A 54 2.88 -11.11 11.83
N GLY A 55 1.61 -11.50 11.65
CA GLY A 55 0.61 -11.59 12.73
C GLY A 55 -0.25 -10.34 12.92
N LYS A 56 -0.30 -9.43 11.92
CA LYS A 56 -1.09 -8.20 11.95
C LYS A 56 -2.56 -8.44 12.28
N SER A 57 -3.22 -9.32 11.54
CA SER A 57 -4.64 -9.63 11.73
C SER A 57 -4.96 -10.13 13.14
N THR A 58 -4.04 -10.88 13.77
CA THR A 58 -4.20 -11.37 15.14
C THR A 58 -4.21 -10.22 16.15
N LEU A 59 -3.23 -9.31 16.06
CA LEU A 59 -3.14 -8.15 16.96
C LEU A 59 -4.28 -7.15 16.70
N LEU A 60 -4.65 -6.94 15.44
CA LEU A 60 -5.78 -6.10 15.05
C LEU A 60 -7.10 -6.64 15.57
N LYS A 61 -7.37 -7.94 15.40
CA LYS A 61 -8.55 -8.59 15.96
C LYS A 61 -8.64 -8.37 17.46
N ARG A 62 -7.53 -8.60 18.18
CA ARG A 62 -7.47 -8.37 19.62
C ARG A 62 -7.71 -6.90 20.00
N LEU A 63 -7.23 -5.95 19.20
CA LEU A 63 -7.49 -4.52 19.38
C LEU A 63 -8.97 -4.18 19.25
N PHE A 64 -9.62 -4.65 18.20
CA PHE A 64 -11.06 -4.41 18.01
C PHE A 64 -11.92 -5.13 19.04
N ASP A 65 -11.55 -6.34 19.46
CA ASP A 65 -12.25 -7.09 20.51
C ASP A 65 -12.17 -6.37 21.87
N GLN A 66 -11.03 -5.76 22.22
CA GLN A 66 -10.84 -5.06 23.51
C GLN A 66 -11.32 -3.61 23.50
N TYR A 67 -11.33 -2.94 22.34
CA TYR A 67 -11.65 -1.52 22.21
C TYR A 67 -12.64 -1.24 21.07
N PRO A 68 -13.83 -1.88 21.07
CA PRO A 68 -14.76 -1.85 19.93
C PRO A 68 -15.28 -0.44 19.59
N ASP A 69 -15.30 0.47 20.56
CA ASP A 69 -15.80 1.84 20.39
C ASP A 69 -14.71 2.89 20.18
N GLN A 70 -13.42 2.55 20.36
CA GLN A 70 -12.32 3.50 20.20
C GLN A 70 -11.67 3.43 18.82
N PHE A 71 -11.79 2.30 18.13
CA PHE A 71 -11.16 2.07 16.83
C PHE A 71 -12.17 1.77 15.73
N GLY A 72 -11.82 2.13 14.50
CA GLY A 72 -12.50 1.66 13.30
C GLY A 72 -11.49 1.27 12.23
N PHE A 73 -11.81 0.26 11.44
CA PHE A 73 -10.97 -0.19 10.34
C PHE A 73 -11.31 0.58 9.06
N SER A 74 -10.31 1.08 8.34
CA SER A 74 -10.52 1.59 6.99
C SER A 74 -10.63 0.41 6.02
N VAL A 75 -11.86 0.02 5.67
CA VAL A 75 -12.08 -1.05 4.71
C VAL A 75 -11.55 -0.61 3.33
N SER A 76 -10.41 -1.16 2.92
CA SER A 76 -9.76 -0.84 1.64
C SER A 76 -10.54 -1.41 0.46
N HIS A 77 -10.26 -0.91 -0.74
CA HIS A 77 -10.80 -1.43 -2.00
C HIS A 77 -9.83 -2.44 -2.58
N THR A 78 -10.34 -3.47 -3.26
CA THR A 78 -9.49 -4.39 -4.04
C THR A 78 -10.16 -4.84 -5.33
N THR A 79 -9.35 -5.11 -6.35
CA THR A 79 -9.81 -5.73 -7.60
C THR A 79 -9.70 -7.26 -7.61
N ARG A 80 -9.22 -7.85 -6.51
CA ARG A 80 -9.20 -9.30 -6.32
C ARG A 80 -10.63 -9.80 -6.08
N ALA A 81 -10.96 -11.02 -6.51
CA ALA A 81 -12.20 -11.65 -6.08
C ALA A 81 -12.19 -12.00 -4.57
N PRO A 82 -13.34 -11.95 -3.88
CA PRO A 82 -13.42 -12.39 -2.49
C PRO A 82 -13.02 -13.86 -2.34
N ARG A 83 -12.30 -14.19 -1.26
CA ARG A 83 -12.03 -15.56 -0.84
C ARG A 83 -13.25 -16.13 -0.12
N PRO A 84 -13.36 -17.48 0.02
CA PRO A 84 -14.42 -18.08 0.82
C PRO A 84 -14.45 -17.49 2.23
N GLY A 85 -15.61 -16.95 2.62
CA GLY A 85 -15.82 -16.29 3.93
C GLY A 85 -15.45 -14.81 4.01
N GLU A 86 -14.92 -14.20 2.94
CA GLU A 86 -14.77 -12.73 2.88
C GLU A 86 -16.10 -12.09 2.44
N GLU A 87 -16.56 -11.10 3.21
CA GLU A 87 -17.77 -10.33 2.91
C GLU A 87 -17.41 -8.93 2.38
N ASP A 88 -18.17 -8.48 1.38
CA ASP A 88 -18.03 -7.14 0.79
C ASP A 88 -18.41 -6.03 1.78
N GLY A 89 -17.63 -4.97 1.81
CA GLY A 89 -17.76 -3.88 2.79
C GLY A 89 -17.29 -4.23 4.20
N VAL A 90 -16.88 -5.47 4.45
CA VAL A 90 -16.32 -5.92 5.73
C VAL A 90 -14.83 -6.20 5.60
N ALA A 91 -14.44 -7.15 4.74
CA ALA A 91 -13.04 -7.50 4.50
C ALA A 91 -12.37 -6.49 3.56
N TYR A 92 -13.04 -6.23 2.44
CA TYR A 92 -12.68 -5.22 1.44
C TYR A 92 -13.95 -4.71 0.77
N ASN A 93 -13.85 -3.56 0.10
CA ASN A 93 -14.77 -3.18 -0.97
C ASN A 93 -14.26 -3.84 -2.27
N PHE A 94 -14.92 -4.91 -2.70
CA PHE A 94 -14.55 -5.66 -3.89
C PHE A 94 -15.08 -4.94 -5.14
N VAL A 95 -14.18 -4.36 -5.93
CA VAL A 95 -14.52 -3.52 -7.08
C VAL A 95 -13.91 -4.04 -8.37
N THR A 96 -14.48 -3.67 -9.52
CA THR A 96 -13.86 -3.98 -10.81
C THR A 96 -12.59 -3.13 -11.02
N LYS A 97 -11.74 -3.53 -11.96
CA LYS A 97 -10.53 -2.75 -12.32
C LYS A 97 -10.89 -1.37 -12.86
N GLU A 98 -11.98 -1.27 -13.61
CA GLU A 98 -12.48 -0.02 -14.17
C GLU A 98 -12.96 0.92 -13.07
N ALA A 99 -13.71 0.42 -12.10
CA ALA A 99 -14.15 1.20 -10.94
C ALA A 99 -12.98 1.66 -10.07
N PHE A 100 -11.99 0.79 -9.85
CA PHE A 100 -10.77 1.15 -9.14
C PHE A 100 -9.99 2.25 -9.87
N GLN A 101 -9.81 2.11 -11.19
CA GLN A 101 -9.08 3.06 -12.01
C GLN A 101 -9.78 4.43 -12.04
N LYS A 102 -11.11 4.45 -12.08
CA LYS A 102 -11.89 5.70 -11.95
C LYS A 102 -11.60 6.41 -10.63
N LEU A 103 -11.57 5.69 -9.50
CA LEU A 103 -11.21 6.28 -8.20
C LEU A 103 -9.76 6.80 -8.18
N VAL A 104 -8.83 6.16 -8.89
CA VAL A 104 -7.47 6.68 -9.05
C VAL A 104 -7.48 8.00 -9.83
N GLU A 105 -8.22 8.06 -10.95
CA GLU A 105 -8.32 9.27 -11.80
C GLU A 105 -8.99 10.45 -11.07
N GLU A 106 -9.94 10.15 -10.20
CA GLU A 106 -10.63 11.14 -9.36
C GLU A 106 -9.82 11.56 -8.13
N ASN A 107 -8.60 11.03 -7.93
CA ASN A 107 -7.83 11.18 -6.71
C ASN A 107 -8.68 10.83 -5.47
N GLY A 108 -9.36 9.68 -5.49
CA GLY A 108 -10.19 9.20 -4.38
C GLY A 108 -9.43 8.41 -3.31
N PHE A 109 -8.18 8.02 -3.60
CA PHE A 109 -7.34 7.21 -2.72
C PHE A 109 -6.29 8.04 -1.97
N ILE A 110 -6.17 7.80 -0.66
CA ILE A 110 -5.04 8.30 0.14
C ILE A 110 -3.78 7.53 -0.26
N GLU A 111 -3.94 6.22 -0.49
CA GLU A 111 -2.90 5.36 -1.01
C GLU A 111 -3.51 4.28 -1.90
N HIS A 112 -2.76 3.85 -2.90
CA HIS A 112 -3.06 2.66 -3.66
C HIS A 112 -1.80 1.97 -4.16
N ALA A 113 -1.84 0.66 -4.33
CA ALA A 113 -0.75 -0.13 -4.86
C ALA A 113 -1.27 -1.29 -5.72
N GLN A 114 -0.37 -1.86 -6.52
CA GLN A 114 -0.63 -3.07 -7.27
C GLN A 114 0.23 -4.21 -6.71
N PHE A 115 -0.40 -5.33 -6.38
CA PHE A 115 0.27 -6.56 -5.98
C PHE A 115 -0.16 -7.69 -6.92
N GLY A 116 0.80 -8.19 -7.71
CA GLY A 116 0.53 -9.11 -8.80
C GLY A 116 -0.44 -8.49 -9.82
N SER A 117 -1.54 -9.19 -10.13
CA SER A 117 -2.57 -8.72 -11.08
C SER A 117 -3.66 -7.85 -10.46
N ASN A 118 -3.63 -7.63 -9.14
CA ASN A 118 -4.70 -7.00 -8.38
C ASN A 118 -4.26 -5.64 -7.80
N CYS A 119 -5.20 -4.71 -7.75
CA CYS A 119 -5.00 -3.41 -7.13
C CYS A 119 -5.62 -3.38 -5.72
N TYR A 120 -5.04 -2.58 -4.85
CA TYR A 120 -5.48 -2.34 -3.48
C TYR A 120 -5.39 -0.85 -3.19
N GLY A 121 -6.33 -0.28 -2.44
CA GLY A 121 -6.23 1.12 -2.06
C GLY A 121 -7.22 1.54 -0.99
N THR A 122 -6.78 2.48 -0.14
CA THR A 122 -7.58 3.02 0.96
C THR A 122 -8.13 4.38 0.56
N SER A 123 -9.46 4.48 0.46
CA SER A 123 -10.11 5.71 0.01
C SER A 123 -10.09 6.78 1.10
N VAL A 124 -10.08 8.04 0.67
CA VAL A 124 -10.24 9.20 1.57
C VAL A 124 -11.53 9.05 2.39
N GLN A 125 -12.60 8.60 1.75
CA GLN A 125 -13.89 8.43 2.40
C GLN A 125 -13.87 7.34 3.47
N ALA A 126 -13.14 6.24 3.26
CA ALA A 126 -13.01 5.18 4.27
C ALA A 126 -12.42 5.72 5.58
N VAL A 127 -11.41 6.57 5.49
CA VAL A 127 -10.79 7.21 6.66
C VAL A 127 -11.72 8.25 7.29
N LYS A 128 -12.39 9.09 6.47
CA LYS A 128 -13.36 10.07 6.96
C LYS A 128 -14.49 9.43 7.76
N ASN A 129 -15.07 8.34 7.25
CA ASN A 129 -16.18 7.63 7.88
C ASN A 129 -15.84 7.14 9.30
N VAL A 130 -14.58 6.73 9.54
CA VAL A 130 -14.13 6.32 10.88
C VAL A 130 -13.89 7.54 11.76
N ALA A 131 -13.22 8.56 11.21
CA ALA A 131 -12.86 9.77 11.93
C ALA A 131 -14.09 10.57 12.39
N GLU A 132 -15.16 10.62 11.58
CA GLU A 132 -16.43 11.28 11.91
C GLU A 132 -17.18 10.61 13.06
N LYS A 133 -16.92 9.31 13.31
CA LYS A 133 -17.45 8.60 14.48
C LYS A 133 -16.63 8.86 15.75
N GLY A 134 -15.64 9.76 15.70
CA GLY A 134 -14.73 10.03 16.82
C GLY A 134 -13.78 8.89 17.14
N ARG A 135 -13.59 7.94 16.21
CA ARG A 135 -12.77 6.75 16.40
C ARG A 135 -11.39 6.91 15.77
N THR A 136 -10.39 6.24 16.36
CA THR A 136 -9.06 6.11 15.75
C THR A 136 -9.14 5.20 14.53
N CYS A 137 -8.81 5.73 13.36
CA CYS A 137 -8.79 4.96 12.13
C CYS A 137 -7.54 4.07 12.05
N ILE A 138 -7.74 2.77 11.86
CA ILE A 138 -6.68 1.80 11.58
C ILE A 138 -6.58 1.57 10.08
N LEU A 139 -5.38 1.76 9.52
CA LEU A 139 -5.05 1.45 8.13
C LEU A 139 -4.06 0.28 8.12
N ASP A 140 -4.44 -0.86 7.55
CA ASP A 140 -3.53 -2.01 7.30
C ASP A 140 -3.02 -1.93 5.85
N ILE A 141 -1.81 -1.40 5.67
CA ILE A 141 -1.24 -1.10 4.34
C ILE A 141 0.21 -1.58 4.21
N GLU A 142 0.63 -1.81 2.99
CA GLU A 142 1.98 -2.27 2.65
C GLU A 142 2.98 -1.11 2.52
N MET A 143 4.25 -1.42 2.27
CA MET A 143 5.34 -0.43 2.16
C MET A 143 5.03 0.73 1.20
N GLU A 144 4.48 0.45 0.01
CA GLU A 144 4.15 1.51 -0.96
C GLU A 144 3.02 2.41 -0.47
N GLY A 145 2.07 1.86 0.29
CA GLY A 145 1.04 2.63 0.97
C GLY A 145 1.64 3.54 2.04
N VAL A 146 2.57 3.04 2.86
CA VAL A 146 3.29 3.84 3.87
C VAL A 146 3.99 5.04 3.22
N LYS A 147 4.69 4.83 2.10
CA LYS A 147 5.37 5.90 1.35
C LYS A 147 4.40 6.96 0.83
N GLN A 148 3.19 6.56 0.43
CA GLN A 148 2.15 7.47 -0.05
C GLN A 148 1.53 8.26 1.11
N VAL A 149 1.08 7.58 2.17
CA VAL A 149 0.44 8.22 3.33
C VAL A 149 1.37 9.26 3.97
N LYS A 150 2.69 9.00 4.04
CA LYS A 150 3.65 9.99 4.57
C LYS A 150 3.80 11.27 3.76
N LYS A 151 3.38 11.28 2.50
CA LYS A 151 3.37 12.48 1.66
C LYS A 151 2.08 13.29 1.82
N THR A 152 1.16 12.84 2.68
CA THR A 152 -0.13 13.48 2.95
C THR A 152 -0.13 14.14 4.32
N ASP A 153 -1.06 15.08 4.51
CA ASP A 153 -1.26 15.75 5.79
C ASP A 153 -2.14 14.94 6.77
N LEU A 154 -2.28 13.63 6.58
CA LEU A 154 -3.10 12.77 7.44
C LEU A 154 -2.61 12.75 8.90
N ASN A 155 -1.33 13.09 9.13
CA ASN A 155 -0.67 13.10 10.44
C ASN A 155 -0.86 11.75 11.18
N ALA A 156 -0.77 10.64 10.44
CA ALA A 156 -0.89 9.30 11.00
C ALA A 156 0.32 8.92 11.88
N ARG A 157 0.10 7.96 12.77
CA ARG A 157 1.13 7.26 13.54
C ARG A 157 1.45 5.93 12.84
N PHE A 158 2.71 5.56 12.74
CA PHE A 158 3.16 4.43 11.93
C PHE A 158 3.80 3.35 12.81
N VAL A 159 3.22 2.15 12.79
CA VAL A 159 3.78 0.97 13.44
C VAL A 159 4.07 -0.13 12.42
N PHE A 160 5.26 -0.73 12.54
CA PHE A 160 5.66 -1.89 11.76
C PHE A 160 5.62 -3.14 12.62
N LEU A 161 4.91 -4.17 12.16
CA LEU A 161 4.89 -5.49 12.78
C LEU A 161 5.90 -6.39 12.09
N GLN A 162 6.98 -6.71 12.80
CA GLN A 162 8.09 -7.49 12.29
C GLN A 162 7.95 -8.96 12.74
N PRO A 163 8.11 -9.95 11.84
CA PRO A 163 8.26 -11.34 12.26
C PRO A 163 9.58 -11.54 13.03
N PRO A 164 9.70 -12.58 13.87
CA PRO A 164 10.93 -12.81 14.63
C PRO A 164 12.12 -13.13 13.73
N SER A 165 11.87 -13.79 12.60
CA SER A 165 12.84 -14.00 11.53
C SER A 165 12.13 -14.31 10.21
N VAL A 166 12.85 -14.25 9.09
CA VAL A 166 12.33 -14.62 7.77
C VAL A 166 12.03 -16.13 7.70
N GLU A 167 12.82 -16.96 8.37
CA GLU A 167 12.61 -18.41 8.43
C GLU A 167 11.32 -18.76 9.18
N ILE A 168 11.00 -18.03 10.25
CA ILE A 168 9.73 -18.20 10.96
C ILE A 168 8.57 -17.69 10.09
N LEU A 169 8.77 -16.59 9.36
CA LEU A 169 7.77 -16.09 8.41
C LEU A 169 7.46 -17.13 7.33
N GLU A 170 8.49 -17.74 6.74
CA GLU A 170 8.35 -18.80 5.74
C GLU A 170 7.55 -19.98 6.28
N LYS A 171 7.89 -20.49 7.47
CA LYS A 171 7.13 -21.56 8.13
C LYS A 171 5.66 -21.18 8.29
N ARG A 172 5.36 -19.95 8.69
CA ARG A 172 3.98 -19.44 8.84
C ARG A 172 3.23 -19.35 7.51
N LEU A 173 3.90 -18.93 6.43
CA LEU A 173 3.30 -18.84 5.09
C LEU A 173 2.99 -20.23 4.54
N ARG A 174 3.96 -21.16 4.60
CA ARG A 174 3.79 -22.54 4.15
C ARG A 174 2.73 -23.29 4.94
N GLY A 175 2.68 -23.08 6.26
CA GLY A 175 1.72 -23.73 7.15
C GLY A 175 0.25 -23.39 6.87
N ARG A 176 -0.04 -22.29 6.15
CA ARG A 176 -1.42 -21.94 5.76
C ARG A 176 -1.94 -22.82 4.62
N ALA A 177 -1.06 -23.43 3.82
CA ALA A 177 -1.41 -24.28 2.67
C ALA A 177 -2.39 -23.63 1.66
N THR A 178 -2.47 -22.30 1.62
CA THR A 178 -3.38 -21.54 0.74
C THR A 178 -2.69 -20.89 -0.46
N ASP A 179 -1.37 -20.76 -0.41
CA ASP A 179 -0.58 -20.05 -1.41
C ASP A 179 0.28 -21.05 -2.21
N LYS A 180 0.49 -20.78 -3.50
CA LYS A 180 1.41 -21.57 -4.34
C LYS A 180 2.86 -21.26 -3.96
N GLU A 181 3.78 -22.17 -4.29
CA GLU A 181 5.21 -22.00 -4.00
C GLU A 181 5.76 -20.67 -4.52
N GLU A 182 5.39 -20.31 -5.76
CA GLU A 182 5.81 -19.05 -6.40
C GLU A 182 5.34 -17.81 -5.62
N ASP A 183 4.11 -17.84 -5.11
CA ASP A 183 3.55 -16.74 -4.31
C ASP A 183 4.23 -16.63 -2.94
N ILE A 184 4.62 -17.77 -2.34
CA ILE A 184 5.36 -17.81 -1.07
C ILE A 184 6.73 -17.16 -1.26
N LEU A 185 7.48 -17.55 -2.29
CA LEU A 185 8.79 -16.98 -2.59
C LEU A 185 8.73 -15.48 -2.87
N LEU A 186 7.70 -15.02 -3.61
CA LEU A 186 7.48 -13.61 -3.86
C LEU A 186 7.24 -12.83 -2.56
N ARG A 187 6.42 -13.37 -1.65
CA ARG A 187 6.15 -12.76 -0.35
C ARG A 187 7.37 -12.72 0.56
N LEU A 188 8.23 -13.74 0.54
CA LEU A 188 9.47 -13.75 1.31
C LEU A 188 10.44 -12.68 0.83
N LYS A 189 10.64 -12.58 -0.50
CA LYS A 189 11.45 -11.52 -1.09
C LYS A 189 10.90 -10.13 -0.75
N GLN A 190 9.59 -9.96 -0.82
CA GLN A 190 8.94 -8.72 -0.44
C GLN A 190 9.13 -8.41 1.05
N ALA A 191 9.07 -9.42 1.92
CA ALA A 191 9.25 -9.25 3.36
C ALA A 191 10.65 -8.74 3.72
N GLU A 192 11.70 -9.20 3.04
CA GLU A 192 13.06 -8.68 3.22
C GLU A 192 13.12 -7.18 2.91
N VAL A 193 12.54 -6.76 1.79
CA VAL A 193 12.48 -5.35 1.39
C VAL A 193 11.71 -4.51 2.41
N GLU A 194 10.58 -5.00 2.92
CA GLU A 194 9.78 -4.32 3.93
C GLU A 194 10.50 -4.16 5.27
N ILE A 195 11.24 -5.19 5.69
CA ILE A 195 12.05 -5.17 6.92
C ILE A 195 13.18 -4.14 6.80
N GLU A 196 13.90 -4.12 5.67
CA GLU A 196 14.94 -3.12 5.43
C GLU A 196 14.36 -1.71 5.34
N PHE A 197 13.19 -1.55 4.73
CA PHE A 197 12.49 -0.27 4.70
C PHE A 197 12.11 0.22 6.10
N ALA A 198 11.62 -0.66 6.98
CA ALA A 198 11.30 -0.29 8.37
C ALA A 198 12.52 0.19 9.15
N LYS A 199 13.70 -0.40 8.90
CA LYS A 199 14.98 0.00 9.54
C LYS A 199 15.45 1.41 9.17
N THR A 200 14.89 2.02 8.12
CA THR A 200 15.23 3.41 7.74
C THR A 200 14.75 4.47 8.74
N GLY A 201 13.96 4.09 9.76
CA GLY A 201 13.36 5.02 10.71
C GLY A 201 12.05 5.63 10.21
N VAL A 202 11.44 5.04 9.18
CA VAL A 202 10.18 5.51 8.60
C VAL A 202 8.99 5.24 9.52
N HIS A 203 9.05 4.22 10.39
CA HIS A 203 7.99 3.94 11.36
C HIS A 203 8.31 4.56 12.73
N ASP A 204 7.28 5.03 13.42
CA ASP A 204 7.41 5.57 14.78
C ASP A 204 7.73 4.45 15.79
N LYS A 205 7.29 3.22 15.50
CA LYS A 205 7.53 2.03 16.32
C LYS A 205 7.68 0.78 15.46
N ILE A 206 8.64 -0.06 15.82
CA ILE A 206 8.74 -1.45 15.34
C ILE A 206 8.37 -2.36 16.52
N VAL A 207 7.45 -3.31 16.28
CA VAL A 207 7.07 -4.35 17.24
C VAL A 207 7.44 -5.70 16.64
N VAL A 208 8.31 -6.44 17.34
CA VAL A 208 8.71 -7.79 16.94
C VAL A 208 7.70 -8.79 17.51
N ASN A 209 7.16 -9.67 16.67
CA ASN A 209 6.17 -10.67 17.03
C ASN A 209 6.80 -12.06 17.25
N ASP A 210 7.73 -12.11 18.19
CA ASP A 210 8.38 -13.32 18.73
C ASP A 210 7.51 -14.01 19.79
N ASP A 211 6.97 -13.22 20.71
CA ASP A 211 5.99 -13.62 21.72
C ASP A 211 4.70 -12.80 21.57
N LEU A 212 3.56 -13.48 21.52
CA LEU A 212 2.28 -12.82 21.21
C LEU A 212 1.85 -11.83 22.30
N GLU A 213 2.08 -12.13 23.58
CA GLU A 213 1.65 -11.27 24.69
C GLU A 213 2.55 -10.04 24.81
N LYS A 214 3.85 -10.21 24.62
CA LYS A 214 4.80 -9.09 24.55
C LYS A 214 4.50 -8.18 23.36
N ALA A 215 4.35 -8.75 22.17
CA ALA A 215 4.02 -7.99 20.96
C ALA A 215 2.67 -7.27 21.10
N TRP A 216 1.68 -7.93 21.71
CA TRP A 216 0.40 -7.32 22.04
C TRP A 216 0.55 -6.13 23.00
N SER A 217 1.32 -6.29 24.08
CA SER A 217 1.54 -5.21 25.05
C SER A 217 2.15 -3.97 24.39
N GLU A 218 3.19 -4.17 23.57
CA GLU A 218 3.85 -3.06 22.84
C GLU A 218 2.93 -2.42 21.80
N PHE A 219 2.24 -3.23 21.00
CA PHE A 219 1.30 -2.75 19.99
C PHE A 219 0.14 -1.97 20.61
N ARG A 220 -0.46 -2.50 21.68
CA ARG A 220 -1.54 -1.85 22.43
C ARG A 220 -1.09 -0.50 22.99
N ALA A 221 0.07 -0.46 23.67
CA ALA A 221 0.59 0.78 24.24
C ALA A 221 0.84 1.86 23.17
N PHE A 222 1.25 1.46 21.96
CA PHE A 222 1.36 2.38 20.84
C PHE A 222 -0.01 2.88 20.34
N CYS A 223 -0.97 1.98 20.15
CA CYS A 223 -2.30 2.32 19.62
C CYS A 223 -3.13 3.17 20.59
N VAL A 224 -3.11 2.79 21.87
CA VAL A 224 -3.80 3.45 23.00
C VAL A 224 -2.72 4.06 23.90
N PRO A 225 -2.16 5.23 23.54
CA PRO A 225 -1.24 5.91 24.43
C PRO A 225 -1.99 6.25 25.71
N ASP A 226 -1.38 5.97 26.86
CA ASP A 226 -1.95 6.34 28.17
C ASP A 226 -2.37 7.81 28.13
N GLN A 227 -3.60 8.09 28.52
CA GLN A 227 -4.09 9.47 28.61
C GLN A 227 -3.20 10.20 29.63
N ALA A 228 -2.41 11.16 29.15
CA ALA A 228 -1.73 12.13 29.99
C ALA A 228 -2.74 13.15 30.53
#